data_AF-A0A133UG39-F1
#
_entry.id   AF-A0A133UG39-F1
#
_cell.length_a   1.000
_cell.length_b   1.000
_cell.length_c   1.000
_cell.angle_alpha   90.00
_cell.angle_beta   90.00
_cell.angle_gamma   90.00
#
_symmetry.space_group_name_H-M   'P 1'
#
loop_
_entity.id
_entity.type
_entity.pdbx_description
1 polymer ?
#
loop_
_entity_poly.entity_id
_entity_poly.type
_entity_poly.pdbx_seq_one_letter_code
_entity_poly.pdbx_strand_id
1 'polypeptide(L)'
;MEYEKAIAGKFLLVTTTDLKPHKVMKGYKNLKDVEQAFDDLKNLLKLRPIGNRTSKRAKGHVFTCILSLLLAKLMEKHTNRTFENMKEKLEPLKTNQIKIHGEKIYKRNTIRPEQEKILDELDVEKPPKTLVNV
;
A
#
# COMPACT_ATOMS: atom_id res chain seq x y z
N MET A 1 23.84 13.51 -36.45
CA MET A 1 24.68 12.39 -36.95
C MET A 1 25.92 12.10 -36.11
N GLU A 2 26.85 13.04 -35.85
CA GLU A 2 28.06 12.74 -35.04
C GLU A 2 27.74 12.48 -33.56
N TYR A 3 26.88 13.30 -32.96
CA TYR A 3 26.37 13.12 -31.60
C TYR A 3 25.67 11.77 -31.40
N GLU A 4 24.80 11.37 -32.34
CA GLU A 4 24.06 10.10 -32.31
C GLU A 4 24.99 8.88 -32.40
N LYS A 5 26.06 8.96 -33.20
CA LYS A 5 27.11 7.93 -33.23
C LYS A 5 27.89 7.85 -31.92
N ALA A 6 28.15 8.99 -31.26
CA ALA A 6 28.89 9.04 -30.00
C ALA A 6 28.13 8.45 -28.80
N ILE A 7 26.79 8.45 -28.86
CA ILE A 7 25.90 7.88 -27.83
C ILE A 7 25.37 6.49 -28.19
N ALA A 8 25.64 5.98 -29.39
CA ALA A 8 25.23 4.64 -29.80
C ALA A 8 25.79 3.59 -28.81
N GLY A 9 24.89 2.76 -28.25
CA GLY A 9 25.23 1.76 -27.24
C GLY A 9 25.42 2.28 -25.81
N LYS A 10 25.26 3.59 -25.58
CA LYS A 10 25.32 4.20 -24.24
C LYS A 10 23.93 4.53 -23.72
N PHE A 11 23.73 4.36 -22.41
CA PHE A 11 22.51 4.75 -21.73
C PHE A 11 22.61 6.22 -21.27
N LEU A 12 21.97 7.13 -21.99
CA LEU A 12 22.00 8.57 -21.70
C LEU A 12 20.74 9.01 -20.94
N LEU A 13 20.94 9.67 -19.79
CA LEU A 13 19.88 10.35 -19.05
C LEU A 13 20.11 11.85 -19.10
N VAL A 14 19.11 12.58 -19.61
CA VAL A 14 19.08 14.04 -19.59
C VAL A 14 18.11 14.47 -18.48
N THR A 15 18.57 15.33 -17.58
CA THR A 15 17.77 15.81 -16.46
C THR A 15 18.04 17.28 -16.18
N THR A 16 17.06 17.97 -15.60
CA THR A 16 17.17 19.37 -15.18
C THR A 16 17.47 19.52 -13.68
N THR A 17 17.76 18.42 -12.98
CA THR A 17 18.03 18.42 -11.54
C THR A 17 19.51 18.72 -11.24
N ASP A 18 19.78 19.34 -10.09
CA ASP A 18 21.14 19.54 -9.57
C ASP A 18 21.71 18.30 -8.84
N LEU A 19 21.06 17.14 -8.97
CA LEU A 19 21.49 15.91 -8.32
C LEU A 19 22.76 15.34 -8.98
N LYS A 20 23.62 14.73 -8.15
CA LYS A 20 24.80 14.02 -8.67
C LYS A 20 24.38 12.92 -9.66
N PRO A 21 25.13 12.69 -10.76
CA PRO A 21 24.75 11.74 -11.81
C PRO A 21 24.38 10.33 -11.31
N HIS A 22 25.08 9.81 -10.31
CA HIS A 22 24.77 8.49 -9.72
C HIS A 22 23.41 8.45 -9.01
N LYS A 23 22.98 9.56 -8.40
CA LYS A 23 21.65 9.66 -7.76
C LYS A 23 20.54 9.74 -8.80
N VAL A 24 20.77 10.49 -9.89
CA VAL A 24 19.84 10.56 -11.03
C VAL A 24 19.66 9.18 -11.64
N MET A 25 20.76 8.48 -11.91
CA MET A 25 20.74 7.12 -12.45
C MET A 25 20.03 6.14 -11.52
N LYS A 26 20.28 6.22 -10.20
CA LYS A 26 19.60 5.38 -9.21
C LYS A 26 18.09 5.65 -9.17
N GLY A 27 17.68 6.92 -9.17
CA GLY A 27 16.27 7.31 -9.18
C GLY A 27 15.57 6.88 -10.47
N TYR A 28 16.21 7.10 -11.62
CA TYR A 28 15.69 6.63 -12.91
C TYR A 28 15.57 5.10 -12.95
N LYS A 29 16.56 4.37 -12.45
CA LYS A 29 16.51 2.90 -12.40
C LYS A 29 15.56 2.34 -11.35
N ASN A 30 14.90 3.19 -10.57
CA ASN A 30 13.84 2.77 -9.65
C ASN A 30 12.49 2.49 -10.36
N LEU A 31 12.52 2.26 -11.69
CA LEU A 31 11.36 1.85 -12.50
C LEU A 31 10.60 0.66 -11.91
N LYS A 32 11.32 -0.28 -11.27
CA LYS A 32 10.71 -1.46 -10.65
C LYS A 32 9.70 -1.10 -9.57
N ASP A 33 9.98 -0.07 -8.77
CA ASP A 33 9.04 0.37 -7.72
C ASP A 33 7.79 1.01 -8.32
N VAL A 34 7.95 1.72 -9.45
CA VAL A 34 6.85 2.31 -10.20
C VAL A 34 5.99 1.21 -10.83
N GLU A 35 6.62 0.21 -11.46
CA GLU A 35 5.95 -0.96 -12.02
C GLU A 35 5.17 -1.74 -10.96
N GLN A 36 5.80 -1.97 -9.80
CA GLN A 36 5.15 -2.62 -8.67
C GLN A 36 3.94 -1.81 -8.18
N ALA A 37 4.08 -0.49 -8.03
CA ALA A 37 2.96 0.37 -7.64
C ALA A 37 1.79 0.33 -8.65
N PHE A 38 2.08 0.24 -9.96
CA PHE A 38 1.06 0.06 -10.98
C PHE A 38 0.40 -1.33 -10.91
N ASP A 39 1.15 -2.36 -10.55
CA ASP A 39 0.60 -3.70 -10.33
C ASP A 39 -0.31 -3.74 -9.09
N ASP A 40 0.16 -3.17 -7.97
CA ASP A 40 -0.59 -3.02 -6.71
C ASP A 40 -1.93 -2.28 -6.97
N LEU A 41 -1.89 -1.19 -7.74
CA LEU A 41 -3.10 -0.46 -8.13
C LEU A 41 -4.10 -1.37 -8.86
N LYS A 42 -3.63 -2.17 -9.83
CA LYS A 42 -4.49 -3.01 -10.66
C LYS A 42 -5.05 -4.21 -9.89
N ASN A 43 -4.20 -4.90 -9.13
CA ASN A 43 -4.50 -6.21 -8.56
C ASN A 43 -4.93 -6.13 -7.09
N LEU A 44 -4.14 -5.45 -6.25
CA LEU A 44 -4.43 -5.30 -4.82
C LEU A 44 -5.59 -4.34 -4.57
N LEU A 45 -5.54 -3.15 -5.19
CA LEU A 45 -6.50 -2.06 -4.98
C LEU A 45 -7.63 -2.05 -6.00
N LYS A 46 -7.67 -3.04 -6.90
CA LYS A 46 -8.75 -3.28 -7.87
C LYS A 46 -9.10 -2.02 -8.68
N LEU A 47 -8.10 -1.28 -9.15
CA LEU A 47 -8.29 -0.09 -10.00
C LEU A 47 -9.06 -0.43 -11.28
N ARG A 48 -8.98 -1.67 -11.78
CA ARG A 48 -9.69 -2.10 -12.99
C ARG A 48 -11.21 -1.92 -12.80
N PRO A 49 -11.88 -1.10 -13.62
CA PRO A 49 -13.30 -0.87 -13.50
C PRO A 49 -14.06 -2.08 -14.03
N ILE A 50 -14.81 -2.77 -13.17
CA ILE A 50 -15.70 -3.86 -13.59
C ILE A 50 -17.14 -3.34 -13.85
N GLY A 51 -17.44 -2.05 -13.58
CA GLY A 51 -18.78 -1.53 -13.84
C GLY A 51 -19.07 -0.06 -13.53
N ASN A 52 -18.15 0.87 -13.81
CA ASN A 52 -18.43 2.30 -13.58
C ASN A 52 -19.28 2.89 -14.71
N ARG A 53 -20.60 2.99 -14.48
CA ARG A 53 -21.57 3.55 -15.45
C ARG A 53 -21.44 5.07 -15.70
N THR A 54 -20.70 5.83 -14.89
CA THR A 54 -20.51 7.29 -15.05
C THR A 54 -19.09 7.77 -14.74
N SER A 55 -18.66 8.83 -15.42
CA SER A 55 -17.32 9.44 -15.27
C SER A 55 -17.02 9.91 -13.85
N LYS A 56 -18.02 10.43 -13.12
CA LYS A 56 -17.87 10.87 -11.72
C LYS A 56 -17.46 9.72 -10.79
N ARG A 57 -18.06 8.53 -10.94
CA ARG A 57 -17.72 7.35 -10.14
C ARG A 57 -16.32 6.82 -10.46
N ALA A 58 -15.90 6.89 -11.73
CA ALA A 58 -14.54 6.55 -12.13
C ALA A 58 -13.50 7.43 -11.44
N LYS A 59 -13.71 8.76 -11.41
CA LYS A 59 -12.79 9.68 -10.71
C LYS A 59 -12.70 9.38 -9.21
N GLY A 60 -13.84 9.12 -8.55
CA GLY A 60 -13.87 8.76 -7.13
C GLY A 60 -13.11 7.46 -6.84
N HIS A 61 -13.34 6.42 -7.64
CA HIS A 61 -12.65 5.12 -7.50
C HIS A 61 -11.13 5.27 -7.66
N VAL A 62 -10.69 5.93 -8.73
CA VAL A 62 -9.26 6.17 -8.99
C VAL A 62 -8.62 6.94 -7.82
N PHE A 63 -9.29 7.97 -7.32
CA PHE A 63 -8.81 8.73 -6.16
C PHE A 63 -8.64 7.84 -4.93
N THR A 64 -9.65 7.02 -4.60
CA THR A 64 -9.56 6.10 -3.45
C THR A 64 -8.46 5.05 -3.63
N CYS A 65 -8.25 4.52 -4.84
CA CYS A 65 -7.15 3.58 -5.11
C CYS A 65 -5.79 4.25 -4.92
N ILE A 66 -5.60 5.48 -5.40
CA ILE A 66 -4.33 6.20 -5.22
C ILE A 66 -4.09 6.50 -3.73
N LEU A 67 -5.12 6.92 -2.99
CA LEU A 67 -5.00 7.17 -1.56
C LEU A 67 -4.64 5.91 -0.78
N SER A 68 -5.26 4.78 -1.11
CA SER A 68 -4.94 3.48 -0.51
C SER A 68 -3.51 3.03 -0.83
N LEU A 69 -3.02 3.28 -2.06
CA LEU A 69 -1.63 2.98 -2.43
C LEU A 69 -0.66 3.83 -1.61
N LEU A 70 -0.94 5.12 -1.46
CA LEU A 70 -0.11 6.01 -0.65
C LEU A 70 -0.04 5.50 0.80
N LEU A 71 -1.18 5.13 1.38
CA LEU A 71 -1.22 4.59 2.74
C LEU A 71 -0.41 3.30 2.85
N ALA A 72 -0.58 2.37 1.91
CA ALA A 72 0.21 1.13 1.87
C ALA A 72 1.71 1.42 1.83
N LYS A 73 2.18 2.31 0.94
CA LYS A 73 3.61 2.66 0.85
C LYS A 73 4.14 3.37 2.10
N LEU A 74 3.32 4.16 2.78
CA LEU A 74 3.68 4.74 4.07
C LEU A 74 3.87 3.63 5.12
N MET A 75 2.91 2.70 5.24
CA MET A 75 3.03 1.57 6.14
C MET A 75 4.30 0.74 5.86
N GLU A 76 4.59 0.45 4.59
CA GLU A 76 5.79 -0.30 4.20
C GLU A 76 7.07 0.44 4.61
N LYS A 77 7.11 1.76 4.41
CA LYS A 77 8.24 2.61 4.80
C LYS A 77 8.43 2.68 6.33
N HIS A 78 7.34 2.70 7.09
CA HIS A 78 7.38 2.78 8.55
C HIS A 78 7.80 1.46 9.20
N THR A 79 7.32 0.33 8.67
CA THR A 79 7.52 -1.01 9.26
C THR A 79 8.69 -1.78 8.64
N ASN A 80 9.19 -1.34 7.48
CA ASN A 80 10.14 -2.08 6.65
C ASN A 80 9.64 -3.49 6.27
N ARG A 81 8.32 -3.64 6.11
CA ARG A 81 7.63 -4.87 5.67
C ARG A 81 6.81 -4.57 4.41
N THR A 82 6.51 -5.59 3.60
CA THR A 82 5.57 -5.41 2.49
C THR A 82 4.14 -5.31 2.99
N PHE A 83 3.29 -4.58 2.27
CA PHE A 83 1.89 -4.43 2.62
C PHE A 83 1.14 -5.76 2.58
N GLU A 84 1.44 -6.63 1.61
CA GLU A 84 0.87 -7.98 1.52
C GLU A 84 1.18 -8.80 2.77
N ASN A 85 2.41 -8.74 3.26
CA ASN A 85 2.81 -9.44 4.47
C ASN A 85 2.05 -8.92 5.69
N MET A 86 2.00 -7.59 5.87
CA MET A 86 1.24 -6.98 6.96
C MET A 86 -0.24 -7.34 6.89
N LYS A 87 -0.85 -7.24 5.71
CA LYS A 87 -2.25 -7.61 5.46
C LYS A 87 -2.50 -9.07 5.81
N GLU A 88 -1.67 -9.99 5.36
CA GLU A 88 -1.79 -11.43 5.66
C GLU A 88 -1.71 -11.70 7.17
N LYS A 89 -0.81 -11.02 7.89
CA LYS A 89 -0.67 -11.19 9.35
C LYS A 89 -1.80 -10.55 10.14
N LEU A 90 -2.36 -9.43 9.67
CA LEU A 90 -3.45 -8.73 10.32
C LEU A 90 -4.84 -9.27 9.94
N GLU A 91 -5.01 -9.92 8.79
CA GLU A 91 -6.28 -10.46 8.30
C GLU A 91 -6.98 -11.44 9.29
N PRO A 92 -6.26 -12.27 10.06
CA PRO A 92 -6.87 -13.10 11.09
C PRO A 92 -7.46 -12.30 12.27
N LEU A 93 -7.05 -11.05 12.50
CA LEU A 93 -7.58 -10.21 13.57
C LEU A 93 -9.00 -9.78 13.21
N LYS A 94 -10.00 -10.39 13.86
CA LYS A 94 -11.42 -10.20 13.54
C LYS A 94 -12.25 -10.07 14.80
N THR A 95 -13.37 -9.38 14.65
CA THR A 95 -14.42 -9.27 15.68
C THR A 95 -15.41 -10.41 15.51
N ASN A 96 -15.64 -11.16 16.58
CA ASN A 96 -16.67 -12.18 16.66
C ASN A 96 -17.91 -11.61 17.37
N GLN A 97 -19.08 -11.89 16.82
CA GLN A 97 -20.36 -11.61 17.46
C GLN A 97 -20.81 -12.84 18.24
N ILE A 98 -20.98 -12.69 19.55
CA ILE A 98 -21.43 -13.74 20.45
C ILE A 98 -22.81 -13.35 20.95
N LYS A 99 -23.76 -14.28 20.92
CA LYS A 99 -25.11 -14.07 21.48
C LYS A 99 -25.23 -14.85 22.78
N ILE A 100 -25.42 -14.15 23.90
CA ILE A 100 -25.56 -14.75 25.23
C ILE A 100 -26.86 -14.22 25.85
N HIS A 101 -27.76 -15.12 26.27
CA HIS A 101 -29.03 -14.76 26.94
C HIS A 101 -29.86 -13.66 26.25
N GLY A 102 -29.78 -13.56 24.92
CA GLY A 102 -30.52 -12.55 24.13
C GLY A 102 -29.71 -11.29 23.80
N GLU A 103 -28.61 -11.03 24.51
CA GLU A 103 -27.71 -9.91 24.26
C GLU A 103 -26.65 -10.25 23.21
N LYS A 104 -26.27 -9.23 22.41
CA LYS A 104 -25.18 -9.33 21.42
C LYS A 104 -23.92 -8.71 21.99
N ILE A 105 -22.84 -9.48 22.04
CA ILE A 105 -21.52 -9.03 22.48
C ILE A 105 -20.56 -9.14 21.31
N TYR A 106 -19.80 -8.07 21.06
CA TYR A 106 -18.75 -8.05 20.04
C TYR A 106 -17.38 -8.15 20.71
N LYS A 107 -16.64 -9.21 20.40
CA LYS A 107 -15.33 -9.48 21.01
C LYS A 107 -14.31 -9.83 19.94
N ARG A 108 -13.14 -9.19 19.96
CA ARG A 108 -12.05 -9.59 19.07
C ARG A 108 -11.40 -10.89 19.53
N ASN A 109 -10.76 -11.58 18.60
CA ASN A 109 -9.87 -12.68 18.93
C ASN A 109 -8.55 -12.20 19.56
N THR A 110 -7.75 -13.18 20.01
CA THR A 110 -6.43 -12.94 20.61
C THR A 110 -5.48 -12.35 19.57
N ILE A 111 -4.82 -11.25 19.92
CA ILE A 111 -3.73 -10.69 19.13
C ILE A 111 -2.51 -11.60 19.31
N ARG A 112 -1.92 -12.03 18.20
CA ARG A 112 -0.68 -12.81 18.18
C ARG A 112 0.53 -11.87 18.36
N PRO A 113 1.69 -12.37 18.85
CA PRO A 113 2.89 -11.53 19.03
C PRO A 113 3.33 -10.78 17.77
N GLU A 114 3.26 -11.43 16.60
CA GLU A 114 3.57 -10.78 15.31
C GLU A 114 2.60 -9.65 14.96
N GLN A 115 1.32 -9.80 15.28
CA GLN A 115 0.30 -8.76 15.04
C GLN A 115 0.53 -7.58 15.97
N GLU A 116 0.88 -7.85 17.22
CA GLU A 116 1.21 -6.83 18.22
C GLU A 116 2.41 -5.99 17.76
N LYS A 117 3.47 -6.67 17.31
CA LYS A 117 4.66 -6.01 16.77
C LYS A 117 4.35 -5.12 15.56
N ILE A 118 3.50 -5.57 14.63
CA ILE A 118 3.09 -4.76 13.48
C ILE A 118 2.30 -3.53 13.92
N LEU A 119 1.37 -3.67 14.87
CA LEU A 119 0.58 -2.54 15.38
C LEU A 119 1.47 -1.52 16.12
N ASP A 120 2.44 -1.99 16.89
CA ASP A 120 3.40 -1.14 17.60
C ASP A 120 4.35 -0.43 16.62
N GLU A 121 4.85 -1.12 15.58
CA GLU A 121 5.68 -0.52 14.50
C GLU A 121 4.89 0.54 13.70
N LEU A 122 3.57 0.39 13.59
CA LEU A 122 2.68 1.35 12.92
C LEU A 122 2.25 2.52 13.81
N ASP A 123 2.63 2.52 15.10
CA ASP A 123 2.21 3.53 16.08
C ASP A 123 0.67 3.68 16.16
N VAL A 124 -0.05 2.56 16.14
CA VAL A 124 -1.51 2.53 16.23
C VAL A 124 -1.98 1.89 17.54
N GLU A 125 -3.06 2.46 18.10
CA GLU A 125 -3.68 1.90 19.30
C GLU A 125 -4.20 0.49 19.05
N LYS A 126 -3.92 -0.41 20.00
CA LYS A 126 -4.39 -1.80 19.94
C LYS A 126 -5.92 -1.81 20.07
N PRO A 127 -6.64 -2.53 19.19
CA PRO A 127 -8.09 -2.58 19.28
C PRO A 127 -8.53 -3.17 20.63
N PRO A 128 -9.59 -2.64 21.26
CA PRO A 128 -10.06 -3.15 22.54
C PRO A 128 -10.59 -4.58 22.43
N LYS A 129 -10.52 -5.34 23.53
CA LYS A 129 -10.91 -6.76 23.54
C LYS A 129 -12.40 -6.95 23.31
N THR A 130 -13.20 -6.07 23.90
CA THR A 130 -14.66 -6.02 23.75
C THR A 130 -15.00 -4.68 23.11
N LEU A 131 -15.83 -4.70 22.07
CA LEU A 131 -16.30 -3.50 21.41
C LEU A 131 -17.65 -3.14 22.03
N VAL A 132 -17.71 -2.00 22.72
CA VAL A 132 -18.88 -1.59 23.52
C VAL A 132 -19.91 -0.80 22.71
N ASN A 133 -19.55 -0.33 21.50
CA ASN A 133 -20.40 0.48 20.62
C ASN A 133 -20.31 0.00 19.16
N VAL A 134 -20.87 -1.16 18.83
CA VAL A 134 -21.00 -1.66 17.44
C VAL A 134 -22.46 -1.65 17.01
#